data_AF-A0A6H9I7L2-F1
#
_entry.id   AF-A0A6H9I7L2-F1
#
_cell.length_a   1.000
_cell.length_b   1.000
_cell.length_c   1.000
_cell.angle_alpha   90.00
_cell.angle_beta   90.00
_cell.angle_gamma   90.00
#
_symmetry.space_group_name_H-M   'P 1'
#
loop_
_entity.id
_entity.type
_entity.pdbx_description
1 polymer ?
#
loop_
_entity_poly.entity_id
_entity_poly.type
_entity_poly.pdbx_seq_one_letter_code
_entity_poly.pdbx_strand_id
1 'polypeptide(L)'
;MDATTADRVSAAPVRAPAGRRRWALAAGFALVLAGFALWSLLAAGLSDLPQMPYRYQVVAEGEAASFRELDLEDTPALPVRKLELMADGVEQAVAVGYAATMPGRAPVLLGWENRTAEPTLAFDTRATDVTALARAVARHAPAGATVLSWWDTSRQLGLLAGMTPVNDTNLAQPLLLPAQWRRVRSVIESAEEQFWQAARGSEAAARFERYVDALVSEESDGLAALRALAGSGETYLIVQIVDAYRAGMLRPDRLGIGYRDFPRSAGLHGTIATVKAWLREQGHESYTIDARDPAVLRVFFLTTPESKKTLIARLLPFSTSNPFTLDAPRIVHQQGPYWVFRLSAQPRPEGSAPAAS
;
A
#
# COMPACT_ATOMS: atom_id res chain seq x y z
N MET A 1 -69.47 -41.13 79.31
CA MET A 1 -68.03 -41.34 79.58
C MET A 1 -67.63 -42.62 78.88
N ASP A 2 -66.47 -42.56 78.23
CA ASP A 2 -65.69 -43.62 77.59
C ASP A 2 -66.25 -44.31 76.34
N ALA A 3 -65.46 -44.70 75.34
CA ALA A 3 -64.22 -44.20 74.73
C ALA A 3 -64.05 -45.08 73.49
N THR A 4 -64.09 -44.50 72.30
CA THR A 4 -63.90 -45.21 71.02
C THR A 4 -62.42 -45.53 70.84
N THR A 5 -62.05 -46.81 70.85
CA THR A 5 -60.68 -47.26 70.52
C THR A 5 -60.60 -47.53 69.01
N ALA A 6 -59.91 -46.65 68.27
CA ALA A 6 -59.52 -46.86 66.89
C ALA A 6 -58.00 -46.99 66.79
N ASP A 7 -57.61 -48.00 66.04
CA ASP A 7 -56.28 -48.49 65.71
C ASP A 7 -55.38 -47.38 65.13
N ARG A 8 -54.11 -47.30 65.58
CA ARG A 8 -53.13 -46.33 65.09
C ARG A 8 -51.84 -47.04 64.71
N VAL A 9 -51.72 -47.29 63.41
CA VAL A 9 -50.53 -47.82 62.76
C VAL A 9 -49.32 -46.90 62.99
N SER A 10 -48.25 -47.50 63.49
CA SER A 10 -46.96 -46.88 63.74
C SER A 10 -46.19 -46.65 62.44
N ALA A 11 -45.78 -45.42 62.15
CA ALA A 11 -44.88 -45.09 61.04
C ALA A 11 -43.61 -44.44 61.61
N ALA A 12 -42.48 -45.13 61.50
CA ALA A 12 -41.17 -44.61 61.86
C ALA A 12 -40.67 -43.59 60.82
N PRO A 13 -39.99 -42.49 61.21
CA PRO A 13 -39.44 -41.54 60.27
C PRO A 13 -38.16 -42.11 59.62
N VAL A 14 -38.18 -42.28 58.29
CA VAL A 14 -37.00 -42.60 57.47
C VAL A 14 -36.09 -41.36 57.42
N ARG A 15 -34.96 -41.40 58.12
CA ARG A 15 -33.88 -40.41 57.97
C ARG A 15 -33.21 -40.61 56.61
N ALA A 16 -33.32 -39.63 55.71
CA ALA A 16 -32.55 -39.58 54.47
C ALA A 16 -31.04 -39.39 54.77
N PRO A 17 -30.13 -40.07 54.05
CA PRO A 17 -28.70 -40.01 54.34
C PRO A 17 -28.11 -38.65 53.91
N ALA A 18 -27.60 -37.90 54.89
CA ALA A 18 -26.98 -36.57 54.74
C ALA A 18 -25.71 -36.53 53.86
N GLY A 19 -25.23 -37.69 53.37
CA GLY A 19 -24.03 -37.82 52.54
C GLY A 19 -24.21 -37.32 51.09
N ARG A 20 -25.28 -37.72 50.39
CA ARG A 20 -25.44 -37.45 48.94
C ARG A 20 -25.54 -35.96 48.58
N ARG A 21 -26.06 -35.13 49.48
CA ARG A 21 -26.22 -33.68 49.26
C ARG A 21 -24.89 -32.93 49.23
N ARG A 22 -23.88 -33.38 50.00
CA ARG A 22 -22.54 -32.75 50.04
C ARG A 22 -21.74 -33.03 48.77
N TRP A 23 -21.85 -34.23 48.20
CA TRP A 23 -21.20 -34.60 46.94
C TRP A 23 -21.83 -33.88 45.74
N ALA A 24 -23.16 -33.72 45.73
CA ALA A 24 -23.84 -32.94 44.68
C ALA A 24 -23.47 -31.45 44.71
N LEU A 25 -23.32 -30.86 45.90
CA LEU A 25 -22.87 -29.47 46.06
C LEU A 25 -21.39 -29.29 45.69
N ALA A 26 -20.52 -30.23 46.07
CA ALA A 26 -19.10 -30.20 45.70
C ALA A 26 -18.90 -30.37 44.19
N ALA A 27 -19.65 -31.28 43.55
CA ALA A 27 -19.62 -31.46 42.10
C ALA A 27 -20.15 -30.23 41.35
N GLY A 28 -21.21 -29.59 41.87
CA GLY A 28 -21.72 -28.33 41.32
C GLY A 28 -20.69 -27.19 41.40
N PHE A 29 -20.00 -27.05 42.54
CA PHE A 29 -18.96 -26.03 42.69
C PHE A 29 -17.74 -26.27 41.78
N ALA A 30 -17.33 -27.52 41.62
CA ALA A 30 -16.26 -27.89 40.70
C ALA A 30 -16.61 -27.58 39.23
N LEU A 31 -17.87 -27.80 38.83
CA LEU A 31 -18.37 -27.45 37.49
C LEU A 31 -18.39 -25.93 37.25
N VAL A 32 -18.78 -25.15 38.26
CA VAL A 32 -18.75 -23.69 38.18
C VAL A 32 -17.31 -23.17 38.06
N LEU A 33 -16.38 -23.69 38.87
CA LEU A 33 -14.96 -23.31 38.78
C LEU A 33 -14.33 -23.71 37.44
N ALA A 34 -14.65 -24.90 36.92
CA ALA A 34 -14.19 -25.35 35.61
C ALA A 34 -14.77 -24.48 34.49
N GLY A 35 -16.05 -24.11 34.58
CA GLY A 35 -16.70 -23.17 33.66
C GLY A 35 -16.06 -21.78 33.70
N PHE A 36 -15.73 -21.27 34.89
CA PHE A 36 -15.08 -19.98 35.05
C PHE A 36 -13.64 -20.01 34.51
N ALA A 37 -12.88 -21.07 34.77
CA ALA A 37 -11.55 -21.27 34.21
C ALA A 37 -11.58 -21.34 32.68
N LEU A 38 -12.55 -22.07 32.11
CA LEU A 38 -12.74 -22.17 30.66
C LEU A 38 -13.14 -20.82 30.05
N TRP A 39 -14.02 -20.06 30.71
CA TRP A 39 -14.41 -18.72 30.29
C TRP A 39 -13.26 -17.73 30.38
N SER A 40 -12.43 -17.78 31.43
CA SER A 40 -11.22 -16.96 31.55
C SER A 40 -10.18 -17.30 30.47
N LEU A 41 -10.02 -18.58 30.12
CA LEU A 41 -9.15 -19.01 29.01
C LEU A 41 -9.69 -18.52 27.66
N LEU A 42 -11.00 -18.56 27.43
CA LEU A 42 -11.66 -18.02 26.24
C LEU A 42 -11.56 -16.49 26.15
N ALA A 43 -11.78 -15.79 27.27
CA ALA A 43 -11.68 -14.34 27.34
C ALA A 43 -10.23 -13.86 27.14
N ALA A 44 -9.25 -14.59 27.69
CA ALA A 44 -7.84 -14.34 27.43
C ALA A 44 -7.51 -14.54 25.94
N GLY A 45 -7.96 -15.64 25.33
CA GLY A 45 -7.76 -15.89 23.90
C GLY A 45 -8.46 -14.89 22.96
N LEU A 46 -9.58 -14.30 23.38
CA LEU A 46 -10.25 -13.20 22.66
C LEU A 46 -9.55 -11.86 22.83
N SER A 47 -8.87 -11.64 23.96
CA SER A 47 -8.07 -10.44 24.23
C SER A 47 -6.76 -10.43 23.43
N ASP A 48 -6.27 -11.62 23.06
CA ASP A 48 -5.09 -11.81 22.20
C ASP A 48 -5.41 -11.71 20.70
N LEU A 49 -6.66 -11.40 20.31
CA LEU A 49 -6.95 -11.11 18.91
C LEU A 49 -6.16 -9.85 18.50
N PRO A 50 -5.31 -9.93 17.47
CA PRO A 50 -4.50 -8.79 17.05
C PRO A 50 -5.41 -7.63 16.66
N GLN A 51 -5.42 -6.59 17.50
CA GLN A 51 -6.16 -5.36 17.23
C GLN A 51 -5.45 -4.58 16.12
N MET A 52 -6.25 -3.94 15.26
CA MET A 52 -5.73 -3.08 14.21
C MET A 52 -5.05 -1.87 14.87
N PRO A 53 -3.77 -1.58 14.61
CA PRO A 53 -3.00 -0.62 15.40
C PRO A 53 -3.28 0.84 15.02
N TYR A 54 -4.29 1.06 14.18
CA TYR A 54 -4.76 2.37 13.73
C TYR A 54 -6.21 2.29 13.24
N ARG A 55 -6.80 3.46 13.02
CA ARG A 55 -8.11 3.61 12.36
C ARG A 55 -8.10 4.77 11.37
N TYR A 56 -8.90 4.64 10.31
CA TYR A 56 -9.25 5.77 9.48
C TYR A 56 -10.39 6.57 10.09
N GLN A 57 -10.23 7.88 10.13
CA GLN A 57 -11.28 8.82 10.49
C GLN A 57 -11.58 9.73 9.30
N VAL A 58 -12.84 9.76 8.86
CA VAL A 58 -13.29 10.73 7.87
C VAL A 58 -13.50 12.04 8.59
N VAL A 59 -12.74 13.06 8.22
CA VAL A 59 -12.80 14.38 8.88
C VAL A 59 -13.52 15.43 8.02
N ALA A 60 -13.62 15.20 6.72
CA ALA A 60 -14.40 16.03 5.82
C ALA A 60 -14.80 15.24 4.56
N GLU A 61 -15.94 15.59 3.98
CA GLU A 61 -16.40 15.11 2.67
C GLU A 61 -16.89 16.31 1.88
N GLY A 62 -16.67 16.30 0.57
CA GLY A 62 -17.07 17.40 -0.30
C GLY A 62 -16.61 17.16 -1.73
N GLU A 63 -16.78 18.17 -2.56
CA GLU A 63 -16.23 18.15 -3.93
C GLU A 63 -14.76 18.58 -3.92
N ALA A 64 -14.01 18.21 -4.96
CA ALA A 64 -12.59 18.52 -5.07
C ALA A 64 -12.29 20.03 -4.94
N ALA A 65 -13.19 20.90 -5.41
CA ALA A 65 -13.08 22.36 -5.24
C ALA A 65 -13.07 22.83 -3.77
N SER A 66 -13.57 22.01 -2.84
CA SER A 66 -13.56 22.30 -1.40
C SER A 66 -12.19 22.05 -0.75
N PHE A 67 -11.27 21.37 -1.46
CA PHE A 67 -9.95 20.98 -0.99
C PHE A 67 -8.87 21.63 -1.86
N ARG A 68 -8.55 22.90 -1.56
CA ARG A 68 -7.60 23.71 -2.35
C ARG A 68 -6.22 23.07 -2.47
N GLU A 69 -5.82 22.31 -1.46
CA GLU A 69 -4.57 21.56 -1.40
C GLU A 69 -4.43 20.51 -2.52
N LEU A 70 -5.52 20.11 -3.18
CA LEU A 70 -5.51 19.12 -4.25
C LEU A 70 -5.22 19.70 -5.64
N ASP A 71 -5.44 21.01 -5.84
CA ASP A 71 -5.26 21.69 -7.14
C ASP A 71 -5.98 20.97 -8.31
N LEU A 72 -7.23 20.57 -8.07
CA LEU A 72 -8.09 19.85 -9.01
C LEU A 72 -9.10 20.79 -9.70
N GLU A 73 -8.63 21.94 -10.16
CA GLU A 73 -9.49 22.97 -10.78
C GLU A 73 -10.21 22.46 -12.05
N ASP A 74 -9.60 21.51 -12.78
CA ASP A 74 -10.18 20.91 -13.99
C ASP A 74 -11.26 19.86 -13.69
N THR A 75 -11.37 19.39 -12.45
CA THR A 75 -12.35 18.36 -12.01
C THR A 75 -13.04 18.78 -10.71
N PRO A 76 -13.67 19.97 -10.65
CA PRO A 76 -14.09 20.58 -9.40
C PRO A 76 -15.19 19.80 -8.68
N ALA A 77 -16.05 19.11 -9.44
CA ALA A 77 -17.21 18.36 -8.93
C ALA A 77 -16.90 16.92 -8.50
N LEU A 78 -15.62 16.50 -8.53
CA LEU A 78 -15.23 15.14 -8.13
C LEU A 78 -15.48 14.95 -6.62
N PRO A 79 -16.27 13.94 -6.18
CA PRO A 79 -16.49 13.70 -4.76
C PRO A 79 -15.21 13.19 -4.09
N VAL A 80 -14.81 13.84 -3.01
CA VAL A 80 -13.57 13.59 -2.27
C VAL A 80 -13.85 13.49 -0.77
N ARG A 81 -13.17 12.54 -0.13
CA ARG A 81 -13.16 12.36 1.33
C ARG A 81 -11.77 12.63 1.86
N LYS A 82 -11.67 13.45 2.90
CA LYS A 82 -10.45 13.67 3.68
C LYS A 82 -10.40 12.67 4.83
N LEU A 83 -9.33 11.92 4.89
CA LEU A 83 -9.09 10.84 5.83
C LEU A 83 -7.91 11.21 6.73
N GLU A 84 -8.06 11.00 8.03
CA GLU A 84 -6.95 11.00 8.98
C GLU A 84 -6.66 9.56 9.42
N LEU A 85 -5.38 9.19 9.41
CA LEU A 85 -4.89 7.92 9.94
C LEU A 85 -4.51 8.12 11.40
N MET A 86 -5.29 7.56 12.31
CA MET A 86 -5.08 7.68 13.76
C MET A 86 -4.44 6.40 14.28
N ALA A 87 -3.18 6.47 14.72
CA ALA A 87 -2.50 5.34 15.35
C ALA A 87 -2.92 5.20 16.83
N ASP A 88 -2.95 3.98 17.34
CA ASP A 88 -3.30 3.73 18.74
C ASP A 88 -2.30 4.38 19.70
N GLY A 89 -2.84 5.05 20.72
CA GLY A 89 -2.03 5.77 21.71
C GLY A 89 -1.40 7.08 21.21
N VAL A 90 -1.69 7.52 19.98
CA VAL A 90 -1.23 8.80 19.42
C VAL A 90 -2.41 9.75 19.28
N GLU A 91 -2.29 10.96 19.85
CA GLU A 91 -3.37 11.95 19.82
C GLU A 91 -3.55 12.61 18.44
N GLN A 92 -2.46 12.75 17.69
CA GLN A 92 -2.45 13.38 16.37
C GLN A 92 -2.45 12.34 15.25
N ALA A 93 -3.05 12.69 14.11
CA ALA A 93 -3.01 11.85 12.93
C ALA A 93 -1.57 11.61 12.47
N VAL A 94 -1.22 10.34 12.24
CA VAL A 94 0.09 9.94 11.73
C VAL A 94 0.19 10.11 10.20
N ALA A 95 -0.94 10.21 9.51
CA ALA A 95 -1.01 10.58 8.10
C ALA A 95 -2.37 11.19 7.76
N VAL A 96 -2.42 11.94 6.65
CA VAL A 96 -3.65 12.49 6.07
C VAL A 96 -3.74 12.09 4.61
N GLY A 97 -4.92 11.61 4.19
CA GLY A 97 -5.18 11.19 2.82
C GLY A 97 -6.40 11.86 2.23
N TYR A 98 -6.45 11.93 0.91
CA TYR A 98 -7.61 12.38 0.15
C TYR A 98 -7.99 11.27 -0.82
N ALA A 99 -9.22 10.79 -0.74
CA ALA A 99 -9.72 9.72 -1.59
C ALA A 99 -10.90 10.21 -2.43
N ALA A 100 -10.80 10.07 -3.74
CA ALA A 100 -11.93 10.23 -4.63
C ALA A 100 -12.85 9.03 -4.54
N THR A 101 -14.15 9.28 -4.44
CA THR A 101 -15.18 8.24 -4.42
C THR A 101 -16.13 8.40 -5.59
N MET A 102 -16.31 7.34 -6.36
CA MET A 102 -17.28 7.28 -7.46
C MET A 102 -18.26 6.14 -7.21
N PRO A 103 -19.55 6.30 -7.56
CA PRO A 103 -20.53 5.22 -7.47
C PRO A 103 -20.06 3.96 -8.21
N GLY A 104 -20.11 2.81 -7.53
CA GLY A 104 -19.77 1.51 -8.11
C GLY A 104 -18.29 1.30 -8.46
N ARG A 105 -17.38 2.18 -8.00
CA ARG A 105 -15.92 2.02 -8.21
C ARG A 105 -15.17 2.06 -6.89
N ALA A 106 -14.08 1.31 -6.80
CA ALA A 106 -13.18 1.37 -5.66
C ALA A 106 -12.62 2.80 -5.47
N PRO A 107 -12.41 3.27 -4.23
CA PRO A 107 -11.86 4.60 -3.98
C PRO A 107 -10.48 4.78 -4.63
N VAL A 108 -10.17 5.99 -5.10
CA VAL A 108 -8.86 6.35 -5.68
C VAL A 108 -8.16 7.32 -4.73
N LEU A 109 -7.02 6.91 -4.19
CA LEU A 109 -6.18 7.79 -3.37
C LEU A 109 -5.59 8.89 -4.26
N LEU A 110 -5.97 10.15 -4.02
CA LEU A 110 -5.50 11.32 -4.76
C LEU A 110 -4.23 11.92 -4.16
N GLY A 111 -4.11 11.83 -2.83
CA GLY A 111 -2.96 12.35 -2.11
C GLY A 111 -2.81 11.69 -0.74
N TRP A 112 -1.57 11.66 -0.27
CA TRP A 112 -1.16 11.11 1.02
C TRP A 112 -0.03 11.95 1.59
N GLU A 113 -0.15 12.34 2.85
CA GLU A 113 0.83 13.12 3.59
C GLU A 113 1.14 12.39 4.89
N ASN A 114 2.39 11.95 5.05
CA ASN A 114 2.87 11.38 6.29
C ASN A 114 3.23 12.50 7.27
N ARG A 115 2.76 12.37 8.51
CA ARG A 115 3.07 13.29 9.62
C ARG A 115 4.07 12.69 10.61
N THR A 116 4.72 11.60 10.20
CA THR A 116 5.75 10.89 10.94
C THR A 116 7.03 10.87 10.13
N ALA A 117 8.17 10.71 10.81
CA ALA A 117 9.47 10.66 10.14
C ALA A 117 9.58 9.47 9.16
N GLU A 118 8.99 8.33 9.51
CA GLU A 118 8.88 7.19 8.60
C GLU A 118 7.52 7.19 7.90
N PRO A 119 7.47 7.00 6.57
CA PRO A 119 6.21 6.80 5.86
C PRO A 119 5.43 5.60 6.38
N THR A 120 4.12 5.80 6.51
CA THR A 120 3.17 4.83 7.06
C THR A 120 2.10 4.53 6.03
N LEU A 121 1.90 3.25 5.73
CA LEU A 121 1.07 2.66 4.66
C LEU A 121 1.49 3.03 3.23
N ALA A 122 1.70 4.30 2.94
CA ALA A 122 2.08 4.80 1.62
C ALA A 122 3.13 5.93 1.70
N PHE A 123 3.85 6.15 0.60
CA PHE A 123 4.71 7.32 0.45
C PHE A 123 3.88 8.57 0.20
N ASP A 124 4.47 9.73 0.49
CA ASP A 124 3.87 11.02 0.20
C ASP A 124 3.55 11.14 -1.29
N THR A 125 2.31 11.52 -1.56
CA THR A 125 1.79 11.71 -2.91
C THR A 125 0.97 12.99 -2.92
N ARG A 126 1.31 13.91 -3.82
CA ARG A 126 0.59 15.18 -3.98
C ARG A 126 -0.29 15.10 -5.22
N ALA A 127 -1.57 15.41 -5.06
CA ALA A 127 -2.50 15.44 -6.18
C ALA A 127 -2.03 16.40 -7.29
N THR A 128 -1.42 17.54 -6.92
CA THR A 128 -0.81 18.50 -7.85
C THR A 128 0.20 17.87 -8.80
N ASP A 129 1.09 17.00 -8.31
CA ASP A 129 2.10 16.32 -9.12
C ASP A 129 1.45 15.40 -10.15
N VAL A 130 0.39 14.71 -9.73
CA VAL A 130 -0.37 13.75 -10.54
C VAL A 130 -1.23 14.46 -11.59
N THR A 131 -1.89 15.57 -11.23
CA THR A 131 -2.65 16.41 -12.18
C THR A 131 -1.72 17.00 -13.23
N ALA A 132 -0.54 17.48 -12.83
CA ALA A 132 0.45 17.97 -13.77
C ALA A 132 0.97 16.85 -14.69
N LEU A 133 1.17 15.65 -14.15
CA LEU A 133 1.51 14.45 -14.94
C LEU A 133 0.39 14.13 -15.93
N ALA A 134 -0.86 14.08 -15.50
CA ALA A 134 -2.03 13.82 -16.33
C ALA A 134 -2.07 14.76 -17.55
N ARG A 135 -1.90 16.07 -17.32
CA ARG A 135 -1.79 17.08 -18.39
C ARG A 135 -0.58 16.86 -19.29
N ALA A 136 0.57 16.45 -18.75
CA ALA A 136 1.76 16.17 -19.53
C ALA A 136 1.57 14.94 -20.43
N VAL A 137 1.04 13.84 -19.90
CA VAL A 137 0.81 12.62 -20.69
C VAL A 137 -0.22 12.92 -21.79
N ALA A 138 -1.29 13.66 -21.51
CA ALA A 138 -2.26 14.08 -22.53
C ALA A 138 -1.65 14.91 -23.68
N ARG A 139 -0.56 15.65 -23.44
CA ARG A 139 0.17 16.39 -24.49
C ARG A 139 1.14 15.52 -25.29
N HIS A 140 1.70 14.48 -24.68
CA HIS A 140 2.83 13.74 -25.24
C HIS A 140 2.45 12.33 -25.75
N ALA A 141 1.35 11.76 -25.30
CA ALA A 141 0.84 10.47 -25.73
C ALA A 141 -0.41 10.66 -26.60
N PRO A 142 -0.48 10.02 -27.78
CA PRO A 142 -1.67 10.11 -28.61
C PRO A 142 -2.88 9.46 -27.92
N ALA A 143 -4.08 9.86 -28.34
CA ALA A 143 -5.31 9.22 -27.88
C ALA A 143 -5.26 7.71 -28.18
N GLY A 144 -5.58 6.89 -27.16
CA GLY A 144 -5.52 5.43 -27.26
C GLY A 144 -4.13 4.81 -27.04
N ALA A 145 -3.10 5.61 -26.74
CA ALA A 145 -1.82 5.08 -26.30
C ALA A 145 -1.96 4.27 -25.01
N THR A 146 -1.21 3.18 -24.91
CA THR A 146 -1.17 2.34 -23.72
C THR A 146 -0.25 2.98 -22.68
N VAL A 147 -0.73 3.10 -21.44
CA VAL A 147 0.07 3.62 -20.32
C VAL A 147 0.35 2.50 -19.34
N LEU A 148 1.63 2.22 -19.14
CA LEU A 148 2.16 1.37 -18.08
C LEU A 148 2.65 2.25 -16.94
N SER A 149 2.10 2.06 -15.75
CA SER A 149 2.61 2.71 -14.53
C SER A 149 2.28 1.85 -13.31
N TRP A 150 2.71 2.28 -12.13
CA TRP A 150 2.26 1.67 -10.88
C TRP A 150 0.72 1.71 -10.78
N TRP A 151 0.12 0.78 -10.03
CA TRP A 151 -1.35 0.64 -10.02
C TRP A 151 -2.07 1.87 -9.45
N ASP A 152 -1.48 2.56 -8.46
CA ASP A 152 -2.09 3.75 -7.87
C ASP A 152 -2.05 4.94 -8.84
N THR A 153 -0.89 5.18 -9.44
CA THR A 153 -0.66 6.22 -10.46
C THR A 153 -1.55 5.98 -11.67
N SER A 154 -1.66 4.73 -12.13
CA SER A 154 -2.57 4.33 -13.20
C SER A 154 -4.01 4.77 -12.90
N ARG A 155 -4.52 4.43 -11.72
CA ARG A 155 -5.89 4.78 -11.33
C ARG A 155 -6.12 6.28 -11.24
N GLN A 156 -5.14 7.02 -10.74
CA GLN A 156 -5.22 8.48 -10.71
C GLN A 156 -5.23 9.06 -12.14
N LEU A 157 -4.40 8.55 -13.06
CA LEU A 157 -4.39 9.00 -14.45
C LEU A 157 -5.69 8.63 -15.19
N GLY A 158 -6.25 7.46 -14.91
CA GLY A 158 -7.56 7.07 -15.45
C GLY A 158 -8.68 7.99 -14.97
N LEU A 159 -8.60 8.44 -13.72
CA LEU A 159 -9.56 9.39 -13.14
C LEU A 159 -9.38 10.82 -13.67
N LEU A 160 -8.14 11.32 -13.71
CA LEU A 160 -7.84 12.74 -13.94
C LEU A 160 -7.56 13.10 -15.41
N ALA A 161 -7.08 12.16 -16.22
CA ALA A 161 -6.82 12.36 -17.65
C ALA A 161 -7.71 11.52 -18.57
N GLY A 162 -8.67 10.76 -18.01
CA GLY A 162 -9.54 9.88 -18.81
C GLY A 162 -8.77 8.80 -19.59
N MET A 163 -7.56 8.46 -19.13
CA MET A 163 -6.72 7.47 -19.80
C MET A 163 -7.25 6.05 -19.55
N THR A 164 -6.85 5.10 -20.39
CA THR A 164 -7.12 3.67 -20.19
C THR A 164 -5.83 2.98 -19.76
N PRO A 165 -5.44 3.06 -18.48
CA PRO A 165 -4.20 2.47 -18.00
C PRO A 165 -4.33 0.95 -17.88
N VAL A 166 -3.21 0.24 -18.05
CA VAL A 166 -3.18 -1.25 -17.97
C VAL A 166 -3.40 -1.76 -16.55
N ASN A 167 -2.94 -1.01 -15.54
CA ASN A 167 -2.99 -1.41 -14.13
C ASN A 167 -4.02 -0.55 -13.36
N ASP A 168 -5.30 -0.63 -13.71
CA ASP A 168 -6.37 0.22 -13.15
C ASP A 168 -7.05 -0.35 -11.88
N THR A 169 -6.59 -1.50 -11.40
CA THR A 169 -7.18 -2.20 -10.27
C THR A 169 -6.53 -1.76 -8.96
N ASN A 170 -7.33 -1.55 -7.91
CA ASN A 170 -6.77 -1.29 -6.59
C ASN A 170 -6.13 -2.56 -6.04
N LEU A 171 -4.85 -2.49 -5.68
CA LEU A 171 -4.12 -3.63 -5.13
C LEU A 171 -3.74 -3.44 -3.66
N ALA A 172 -3.85 -2.23 -3.11
CA ALA A 172 -3.49 -1.89 -1.73
C ALA A 172 -2.12 -2.44 -1.28
N GLN A 173 -1.14 -2.55 -2.19
CA GLN A 173 0.18 -3.14 -1.90
C GLN A 173 1.32 -2.52 -2.74
N PRO A 174 2.58 -2.56 -2.27
CA PRO A 174 2.98 -2.95 -0.92
C PRO A 174 2.63 -1.85 0.10
N LEU A 175 2.38 -2.24 1.34
CA LEU A 175 2.17 -1.33 2.46
C LEU A 175 3.48 -1.03 3.20
N LEU A 176 3.73 0.24 3.46
CA LEU A 176 4.83 0.70 4.32
C LEU A 176 4.45 0.49 5.78
N LEU A 177 4.91 -0.60 6.38
CA LEU A 177 4.58 -0.93 7.77
C LEU A 177 5.70 -0.53 8.73
N PRO A 178 5.43 0.40 9.69
CA PRO A 178 6.30 0.64 10.83
C PRO A 178 6.70 -0.67 11.52
N ALA A 179 7.91 -0.73 12.07
CA ALA A 179 8.49 -1.96 12.62
C ALA A 179 7.57 -2.63 13.64
N GLN A 180 6.93 -1.84 14.50
CA GLN A 180 5.99 -2.30 15.53
C GLN A 180 4.71 -2.92 14.97
N TRP A 181 4.29 -2.56 13.75
CA TRP A 181 3.09 -3.09 13.10
C TRP A 181 3.33 -4.39 12.32
N ARG A 182 4.59 -4.73 12.05
CA ARG A 182 4.95 -5.90 11.21
C ARG A 182 4.45 -7.23 11.78
N ARG A 183 4.28 -7.35 13.11
CA ARG A 183 3.75 -8.57 13.76
C ARG A 183 2.30 -8.86 13.39
N VAL A 184 1.52 -7.82 13.07
CA VAL A 184 0.11 -7.91 12.68
C VAL A 184 -0.10 -7.61 11.20
N ARG A 185 0.94 -7.79 10.38
CA ARG A 185 0.95 -7.50 8.94
C ARG A 185 -0.27 -8.08 8.21
N SER A 186 -0.56 -9.37 8.40
CA SER A 186 -1.65 -10.05 7.67
C SER A 186 -3.02 -9.45 8.00
N VAL A 187 -3.21 -9.01 9.24
CA VAL A 187 -4.44 -8.33 9.68
C VAL A 187 -4.56 -6.97 9.02
N ILE A 188 -3.46 -6.20 8.99
CA ILE A 188 -3.41 -4.90 8.33
C ILE A 188 -3.67 -5.05 6.82
N GLU A 189 -2.99 -5.98 6.16
CA GLU A 189 -3.17 -6.22 4.72
C GLU A 189 -4.63 -6.58 4.40
N SER A 190 -5.25 -7.47 5.18
CA SER A 190 -6.67 -7.82 5.01
C SER A 190 -7.61 -6.63 5.23
N ALA A 191 -7.34 -5.80 6.25
CA ALA A 191 -8.14 -4.62 6.55
C ALA A 191 -8.01 -3.54 5.48
N GLU A 192 -6.79 -3.28 5.00
CA GLU A 192 -6.52 -2.34 3.91
C GLU A 192 -7.17 -2.80 2.61
N GLU A 193 -7.12 -4.11 2.30
CA GLU A 193 -7.80 -4.68 1.15
C GLU A 193 -9.31 -4.43 1.20
N GLN A 194 -9.93 -4.63 2.36
CA GLN A 194 -11.35 -4.38 2.54
C GLN A 194 -11.69 -2.90 2.45
N PHE A 195 -10.93 -2.04 3.14
CA PHE A 195 -11.16 -0.59 3.17
C PHE A 195 -11.04 0.03 1.78
N TRP A 196 -9.99 -0.37 1.04
CA TRP A 196 -9.70 0.15 -0.29
C TRP A 196 -10.37 -0.60 -1.43
N GLN A 197 -11.15 -1.64 -1.12
CA GLN A 197 -11.80 -2.52 -2.09
C GLN A 197 -10.80 -3.09 -3.12
N ALA A 198 -9.68 -3.60 -2.60
CA ALA A 198 -8.62 -4.18 -3.42
C ALA A 198 -9.01 -5.54 -4.00
N ALA A 199 -8.60 -5.84 -5.23
CA ALA A 199 -8.95 -7.08 -5.92
C ALA A 199 -7.74 -8.02 -6.05
N ARG A 200 -7.37 -8.68 -4.95
CA ARG A 200 -6.27 -9.67 -4.93
C ARG A 200 -6.64 -10.95 -5.67
N GLY A 201 -5.61 -11.62 -6.19
CA GLY A 201 -5.76 -12.88 -6.92
C GLY A 201 -6.49 -12.75 -8.27
N SER A 202 -6.83 -11.52 -8.67
CA SER A 202 -7.40 -11.24 -9.99
C SER A 202 -6.36 -11.36 -11.09
N GLU A 203 -6.81 -11.49 -12.34
CA GLU A 203 -5.93 -11.40 -13.51
C GLU A 203 -5.15 -10.06 -13.53
N ALA A 204 -5.78 -8.98 -13.06
CA ALA A 204 -5.14 -7.67 -12.92
C ALA A 204 -3.99 -7.70 -11.91
N ALA A 205 -4.15 -8.38 -10.77
CA ALA A 205 -3.06 -8.58 -9.81
C ALA A 205 -1.91 -9.37 -10.44
N ALA A 206 -2.20 -10.47 -11.17
CA ALA A 206 -1.16 -11.25 -11.85
C ALA A 206 -0.45 -10.44 -12.96
N ARG A 207 -1.18 -9.58 -13.67
CA ARG A 207 -0.61 -8.64 -14.66
C ARG A 207 0.31 -7.62 -14.00
N PHE A 208 -0.07 -7.10 -12.84
CA PHE A 208 0.75 -6.19 -12.07
C PHE A 208 2.03 -6.87 -11.55
N GLU A 209 1.97 -8.12 -11.09
CA GLU A 209 3.17 -8.87 -10.71
C GLU A 209 4.14 -9.00 -11.89
N ARG A 210 3.66 -9.31 -13.11
CA ARG A 210 4.51 -9.32 -14.32
C ARG A 210 5.12 -7.96 -14.63
N TYR A 211 4.38 -6.87 -14.39
CA TYR A 211 4.90 -5.51 -14.53
C TYR A 211 6.04 -5.25 -13.55
N VAL A 212 5.87 -5.60 -12.26
CA VAL A 212 6.93 -5.48 -11.24
C VAL A 212 8.13 -6.34 -11.61
N ASP A 213 7.91 -7.59 -12.02
CA ASP A 213 8.98 -8.51 -12.44
C ASP A 213 9.76 -7.96 -13.63
N ALA A 214 9.10 -7.29 -14.58
CA ALA A 214 9.77 -6.64 -15.70
C ALA A 214 10.65 -5.46 -15.23
N LEU A 215 10.18 -4.66 -14.27
CA LEU A 215 10.94 -3.53 -13.72
C LEU A 215 12.21 -3.97 -12.97
N VAL A 216 12.18 -5.13 -12.29
CA VAL A 216 13.33 -5.67 -11.55
C VAL A 216 14.15 -6.69 -12.36
N SER A 217 13.85 -6.86 -13.65
CA SER A 217 14.68 -7.65 -14.57
C SER A 217 15.82 -6.80 -15.14
N GLU A 218 16.82 -7.43 -15.76
CA GLU A 218 17.81 -6.68 -16.55
C GLU A 218 17.14 -5.92 -17.70
N GLU A 219 17.80 -4.87 -18.18
CA GLU A 219 17.22 -3.88 -19.10
C GLU A 219 16.56 -4.49 -20.34
N SER A 220 17.23 -5.40 -21.05
CA SER A 220 16.69 -6.02 -22.28
C SER A 220 15.43 -6.83 -22.01
N ASP A 221 15.48 -7.69 -20.99
CA ASP A 221 14.43 -8.64 -20.66
C ASP A 221 13.22 -7.92 -20.06
N GLY A 222 13.48 -6.95 -19.20
CA GLY A 222 12.46 -6.07 -18.63
C GLY A 222 11.71 -5.31 -19.73
N LEU A 223 12.43 -4.72 -20.69
CA LEU A 223 11.78 -4.00 -21.79
C LEU A 223 11.00 -4.92 -22.72
N ALA A 224 11.49 -6.13 -22.99
CA ALA A 224 10.75 -7.12 -23.75
C ALA A 224 9.44 -7.51 -23.03
N ALA A 225 9.52 -7.76 -21.72
CA ALA A 225 8.35 -8.09 -20.90
C ALA A 225 7.33 -6.94 -20.82
N LEU A 226 7.77 -5.69 -20.65
CA LEU A 226 6.88 -4.52 -20.65
C LEU A 226 6.17 -4.34 -22.00
N ARG A 227 6.88 -4.54 -23.13
CA ARG A 227 6.26 -4.50 -24.46
C ARG A 227 5.21 -5.60 -24.62
N ALA A 228 5.49 -6.81 -24.15
CA ALA A 228 4.52 -7.91 -24.19
C ALA A 228 3.26 -7.60 -23.35
N LEU A 229 3.40 -6.89 -22.23
CA LEU A 229 2.26 -6.46 -21.40
C LEU A 229 1.42 -5.38 -22.07
N ALA A 230 2.03 -4.48 -22.84
CA ALA A 230 1.32 -3.38 -23.50
C ALA A 230 0.73 -3.75 -24.87
N GLY A 231 1.20 -4.82 -25.50
CA GLY A 231 0.75 -5.25 -26.82
C GLY A 231 1.36 -4.44 -27.97
N SER A 232 0.63 -4.32 -29.09
CA SER A 232 1.15 -3.78 -30.35
C SER A 232 1.01 -2.27 -30.53
N GLY A 233 0.50 -1.55 -29.52
CA GLY A 233 0.23 -0.12 -29.57
C GLY A 233 1.41 0.76 -29.15
N GLU A 234 1.30 2.06 -29.43
CA GLU A 234 2.22 3.03 -28.83
C GLU A 234 2.09 3.00 -27.31
N THR A 235 3.23 2.84 -26.63
CA THR A 235 3.25 2.57 -25.20
C THR A 235 4.12 3.57 -24.47
N TYR A 236 3.60 4.09 -23.36
CA TYR A 236 4.28 5.00 -22.47
C TYR A 236 4.45 4.33 -21.10
N LEU A 237 5.68 4.32 -20.61
CA LEU A 237 6.02 3.86 -19.28
C LEU A 237 6.22 5.08 -18.37
N ILE A 238 5.53 5.09 -17.24
CA ILE A 238 5.64 6.13 -16.22
C ILE A 238 6.15 5.48 -14.94
N VAL A 239 7.30 5.95 -14.47
CA VAL A 239 7.93 5.48 -13.23
C VAL A 239 8.41 6.65 -12.39
N GLN A 240 8.53 6.42 -11.09
CA GLN A 240 9.13 7.34 -10.13
C GLN A 240 10.03 6.59 -9.14
N ILE A 241 10.83 7.31 -8.35
CA ILE A 241 11.79 6.69 -7.42
C ILE A 241 11.12 5.80 -6.36
N VAL A 242 9.93 6.19 -5.89
CA VAL A 242 9.18 5.38 -4.91
C VAL A 242 8.70 4.06 -5.51
N ASP A 243 8.53 3.96 -6.83
CA ASP A 243 8.19 2.71 -7.49
C ASP A 243 9.36 1.72 -7.44
N ALA A 244 10.61 2.21 -7.53
CA ALA A 244 11.79 1.37 -7.34
C ALA A 244 11.84 0.80 -5.92
N TYR A 245 11.55 1.64 -4.92
CA TYR A 245 11.51 1.19 -3.54
C TYR A 245 10.40 0.14 -3.33
N ARG A 246 9.18 0.42 -3.82
CA ARG A 246 8.06 -0.51 -3.75
C ARG A 246 8.34 -1.83 -4.49
N ALA A 247 9.00 -1.78 -5.64
CA ALA A 247 9.43 -2.97 -6.37
C ALA A 247 10.45 -3.78 -5.56
N GLY A 248 11.41 -3.13 -4.90
CA GLY A 248 12.34 -3.79 -3.98
C GLY A 248 11.67 -4.40 -2.76
N MET A 249 10.59 -3.81 -2.25
CA MET A 249 9.79 -4.44 -1.19
C MET A 249 9.09 -5.73 -1.67
N LEU A 250 8.61 -5.74 -2.91
CA LEU A 250 7.91 -6.89 -3.50
C LEU A 250 8.86 -7.98 -4.02
N ARG A 251 10.12 -7.62 -4.35
CA ARG A 251 11.17 -8.49 -4.89
C ARG A 251 12.53 -8.22 -4.22
N PRO A 252 12.65 -8.42 -2.89
CA PRO A 252 13.85 -8.04 -2.13
C PRO A 252 15.10 -8.85 -2.52
N ASP A 253 14.90 -10.03 -3.12
CA ASP A 253 15.93 -10.90 -3.68
C ASP A 253 16.49 -10.39 -5.03
N ARG A 254 15.74 -9.56 -5.76
CA ARG A 254 16.11 -9.05 -7.09
C ARG A 254 16.52 -7.58 -7.09
N LEU A 255 15.97 -6.79 -6.17
CA LEU A 255 16.24 -5.36 -6.06
C LEU A 255 16.46 -4.97 -4.59
N GLY A 256 17.74 -4.93 -4.20
CA GLY A 256 18.18 -4.33 -2.95
C GLY A 256 18.18 -2.81 -3.03
N ILE A 257 17.29 -2.17 -2.28
CA ILE A 257 17.13 -0.71 -2.20
C ILE A 257 16.72 -0.29 -0.79
N GLY A 258 17.25 0.83 -0.32
CA GLY A 258 16.88 1.48 0.92
C GLY A 258 16.63 2.97 0.74
N TYR A 259 16.10 3.62 1.78
CA TYR A 259 16.13 5.08 1.88
C TYR A 259 16.61 5.51 3.26
N ARG A 260 17.13 6.74 3.33
CA ARG A 260 17.46 7.41 4.58
C ARG A 260 17.15 8.89 4.47
N ASP A 261 16.56 9.42 5.52
CA ASP A 261 16.21 10.83 5.63
C ASP A 261 17.31 11.61 6.33
N PHE A 262 17.59 12.79 5.79
CA PHE A 262 18.55 13.74 6.32
C PHE A 262 17.85 15.08 6.57
N PRO A 263 18.05 15.71 7.74
CA PRO A 263 17.47 17.02 8.00
C PRO A 263 18.00 18.04 6.99
N ARG A 264 17.10 18.81 6.41
CA ARG A 264 17.45 19.88 5.49
C ARG A 264 17.93 21.09 6.30
N SER A 265 19.24 21.25 6.38
CA SER A 265 19.85 22.42 7.01
C SER A 265 19.77 23.65 6.09
N ALA A 266 19.93 24.85 6.64
CA ALA A 266 19.96 26.10 5.88
C ALA A 266 21.01 26.14 4.75
N GLY A 267 22.01 25.24 4.75
CA GLY A 267 22.97 25.06 3.67
C GLY A 267 22.85 23.68 3.00
N LEU A 268 22.18 23.59 1.85
CA LEU A 268 22.08 22.37 1.02
C LEU A 268 23.46 21.73 0.74
N HIS A 269 24.50 22.55 0.57
CA HIS A 269 25.86 22.06 0.32
C HIS A 269 26.42 21.25 1.50
N GLY A 270 26.16 21.66 2.74
CA GLY A 270 26.57 20.94 3.94
C GLY A 270 25.84 19.61 4.08
N THR A 271 24.53 19.59 3.85
CA THR A 271 23.76 18.33 3.90
C THR A 271 24.22 17.35 2.82
N ILE A 272 24.52 17.81 1.60
CA ILE A 272 25.04 16.93 0.53
C ILE A 272 26.40 16.32 0.90
N ALA A 273 27.30 17.08 1.53
CA ALA A 273 28.58 16.55 2.00
C ALA A 273 28.38 15.44 3.04
N THR A 274 27.46 15.62 3.99
CA THR A 274 27.08 14.60 4.98
C THR A 274 26.50 13.35 4.32
N VAL A 275 25.61 13.51 3.33
CA VAL A 275 25.05 12.40 2.56
C VAL A 275 26.16 11.60 1.86
N LYS A 276 27.09 12.27 1.17
CA LYS A 276 28.21 11.61 0.47
C LYS A 276 29.16 10.90 1.44
N ALA A 277 29.45 11.50 2.60
CA ALA A 277 30.26 10.86 3.62
C ALA A 277 29.60 9.56 4.11
N TRP A 278 28.32 9.63 4.46
CA TRP A 278 27.54 8.48 4.91
C TRP A 278 27.45 7.36 3.85
N LEU A 279 27.16 7.70 2.59
CA LEU A 279 27.10 6.72 1.49
C LEU A 279 28.42 5.96 1.33
N ARG A 280 29.55 6.68 1.39
CA ARG A 280 30.88 6.09 1.31
C ARG A 280 31.20 5.20 2.52
N GLU A 281 30.81 5.61 3.73
CA GLU A 281 30.98 4.81 4.94
C GLU A 281 30.18 3.51 4.90
N GLN A 282 28.98 3.53 4.30
CA GLN A 282 28.14 2.33 4.15
C GLN A 282 28.46 1.50 2.90
N GLY A 283 29.36 1.96 2.02
CA GLY A 283 29.70 1.29 0.77
C GLY A 283 28.57 1.33 -0.28
N HIS A 284 27.67 2.32 -0.21
CA HIS A 284 26.60 2.50 -1.20
C HIS A 284 27.07 3.39 -2.35
N GLU A 285 27.26 2.78 -3.53
CA GLU A 285 27.80 3.47 -4.71
C GLU A 285 26.72 4.14 -5.58
N SER A 286 25.48 3.65 -5.51
CA SER A 286 24.37 4.08 -6.35
C SER A 286 23.25 4.67 -5.51
N TYR A 287 22.95 5.95 -5.72
CA TYR A 287 21.96 6.68 -4.94
C TYR A 287 21.28 7.77 -5.75
N THR A 288 20.13 8.24 -5.28
CA THR A 288 19.46 9.44 -5.78
C THR A 288 18.88 10.23 -4.60
N ILE A 289 18.68 11.53 -4.79
CA ILE A 289 18.20 12.44 -3.75
C ILE A 289 16.82 12.95 -4.15
N ASP A 290 15.86 12.76 -3.26
CA ASP A 290 14.54 13.33 -3.32
C ASP A 290 14.43 14.46 -2.30
N ALA A 291 14.24 15.68 -2.82
CA ALA A 291 14.27 16.93 -2.06
C ALA A 291 12.91 17.64 -2.05
N ARG A 292 11.81 16.89 -2.25
CA ARG A 292 10.44 17.42 -2.29
C ARG A 292 9.93 17.91 -0.94
N ASP A 293 10.37 17.27 0.14
CA ASP A 293 10.06 17.71 1.50
C ASP A 293 10.90 18.96 1.85
N PRO A 294 10.29 20.04 2.36
CA PRO A 294 11.01 21.25 2.75
C PRO A 294 11.88 21.07 4.00
N ALA A 295 11.56 20.11 4.87
CA ALA A 295 12.27 19.81 6.10
C ALA A 295 13.30 18.67 5.95
N VAL A 296 13.13 17.78 4.96
CA VAL A 296 13.94 16.56 4.81
C VAL A 296 14.49 16.39 3.40
N LEU A 297 15.72 15.88 3.29
CA LEU A 297 16.27 15.29 2.07
C LEU A 297 16.24 13.76 2.22
N ARG A 298 15.43 13.10 1.39
CA ARG A 298 15.36 11.64 1.35
C ARG A 298 16.35 11.11 0.33
N VAL A 299 17.25 10.24 0.75
CA VAL A 299 18.25 9.61 -0.12
C VAL A 299 17.85 8.17 -0.33
N PHE A 300 17.54 7.79 -1.57
CA PHE A 300 17.34 6.40 -1.96
C PHE A 300 18.68 5.83 -2.43
N PHE A 301 19.00 4.60 -2.05
CA PHE A 301 20.28 3.98 -2.39
C PHE A 301 20.11 2.49 -2.70
N LEU A 302 20.86 1.99 -3.68
CA LEU A 302 20.90 0.57 -4.00
C LEU A 302 21.90 -0.14 -3.09
N THR A 303 21.51 -1.29 -2.56
CA THR A 303 22.30 -2.01 -1.54
C THR A 303 23.20 -3.10 -2.12
N THR A 304 23.01 -3.48 -3.39
CA THR A 304 23.79 -4.52 -4.07
C THR A 304 24.23 -4.08 -5.47
N PRO A 305 25.37 -4.60 -5.97
CA PRO A 305 25.82 -4.32 -7.33
C PRO A 305 24.82 -4.73 -8.41
N GLU A 306 24.11 -5.84 -8.20
CA GLU A 306 23.12 -6.42 -9.12
C GLU A 306 21.91 -5.49 -9.28
N SER A 307 21.50 -4.77 -8.23
CA SER A 307 20.41 -3.80 -8.32
C SER A 307 20.65 -2.74 -9.38
N LYS A 308 21.92 -2.35 -9.63
CA LYS A 308 22.30 -1.36 -10.65
C LYS A 308 21.98 -1.86 -12.07
N LYS A 309 21.77 -3.15 -12.28
CA LYS A 309 21.46 -3.75 -13.59
C LYS A 309 19.96 -3.83 -13.87
N THR A 310 19.12 -3.67 -12.84
CA THR A 310 17.67 -3.71 -13.00
C THR A 310 17.18 -2.57 -13.90
N LEU A 311 16.15 -2.84 -14.68
CA LEU A 311 15.55 -1.88 -15.60
C LEU A 311 15.14 -0.59 -14.85
N ILE A 312 14.46 -0.71 -13.72
CA ILE A 312 14.00 0.46 -12.97
C ILE A 312 15.16 1.32 -12.44
N ALA A 313 16.30 0.73 -12.08
CA ALA A 313 17.49 1.49 -11.70
C ALA A 313 18.11 2.25 -12.89
N ARG A 314 18.01 1.70 -14.11
CA ARG A 314 18.49 2.34 -15.34
C ARG A 314 17.58 3.50 -15.79
N LEU A 315 16.28 3.35 -15.57
CA LEU A 315 15.26 4.35 -15.93
C LEU A 315 15.22 5.55 -14.97
N LEU A 316 15.74 5.42 -13.76
CA LEU A 316 15.68 6.48 -12.74
C LEU A 316 17.05 7.13 -12.55
N PRO A 317 17.10 8.40 -12.06
CA PRO A 317 18.32 9.21 -11.98
C PRO A 317 19.18 8.81 -10.77
N PHE A 318 19.62 7.55 -10.69
CA PHE A 318 20.65 7.14 -9.75
C PHE A 318 22.02 7.68 -10.22
N SER A 319 22.95 7.88 -9.28
CA SER A 319 24.32 8.34 -9.56
C SER A 319 25.11 7.46 -10.55
N THR A 320 24.65 6.23 -10.77
CA THR A 320 25.26 5.24 -11.68
C THR A 320 24.47 5.01 -12.96
N SER A 321 23.41 5.78 -13.21
CA SER A 321 22.57 5.71 -14.41
C SER A 321 22.32 7.12 -14.97
N ASN A 322 21.98 7.19 -16.25
CA ASN A 322 21.57 8.42 -16.88
C ASN A 322 20.37 8.15 -17.79
N PRO A 323 19.13 8.42 -17.35
CA PRO A 323 17.94 8.15 -18.15
C PRO A 323 17.88 8.91 -19.47
N PHE A 324 18.60 10.03 -19.60
CA PHE A 324 18.65 10.84 -20.83
C PHE A 324 19.48 10.21 -21.94
N THR A 325 20.34 9.22 -21.64
CA THR A 325 21.20 8.56 -22.64
C THR A 325 20.62 7.23 -23.12
N LEU A 326 19.40 6.88 -22.73
CA LEU A 326 18.74 5.65 -23.16
C LEU A 326 18.18 5.82 -24.58
N ASP A 327 18.61 4.95 -25.51
CA ASP A 327 18.13 4.95 -26.89
C ASP A 327 16.74 4.31 -27.01
N ALA A 328 16.49 3.27 -26.23
CA ALA A 328 15.20 2.58 -26.17
C ALA A 328 15.05 1.92 -24.78
N PRO A 329 14.19 2.46 -23.90
CA PRO A 329 13.12 3.42 -24.17
C PRO A 329 13.63 4.87 -24.10
N ARG A 330 12.96 5.78 -24.81
CA ARG A 330 13.34 7.20 -24.82
C ARG A 330 12.53 8.00 -23.82
N ILE A 331 13.19 8.82 -23.02
CA ILE A 331 12.48 9.81 -22.20
C ILE A 331 11.77 10.82 -23.10
N VAL A 332 10.52 11.13 -22.78
CA VAL A 332 9.71 12.12 -23.51
C VAL A 332 9.43 13.34 -22.64
N HIS A 333 9.22 13.12 -21.35
CA HIS A 333 8.93 14.19 -20.41
C HIS A 333 9.32 13.81 -18.99
N GLN A 334 9.64 14.81 -18.17
CA GLN A 334 9.83 14.66 -16.73
C GLN A 334 8.88 15.64 -16.03
N GLN A 335 8.03 15.13 -15.16
CA GLN A 335 7.05 15.94 -14.41
C GLN A 335 7.16 15.66 -12.93
N GLY A 336 7.73 16.60 -12.17
CA GLY A 336 7.96 16.40 -10.73
C GLY A 336 8.75 15.11 -10.47
N PRO A 337 8.21 14.16 -9.67
CA PRO A 337 8.88 12.88 -9.40
C PRO A 337 8.78 11.86 -10.55
N TYR A 338 7.92 12.11 -11.54
CA TYR A 338 7.57 11.15 -12.59
C TYR A 338 8.46 11.30 -13.83
N TRP A 339 8.92 10.16 -14.32
CA TRP A 339 9.69 10.00 -15.54
C TRP A 339 8.83 9.29 -16.57
N VAL A 340 8.58 9.95 -17.71
CA VAL A 340 7.73 9.45 -18.78
C VAL A 340 8.59 9.02 -19.95
N PHE A 341 8.56 7.73 -20.24
CA PHE A 341 9.29 7.09 -21.33
C PHE A 341 8.35 6.61 -22.42
N ARG A 342 8.74 6.75 -23.68
CA ARG A 342 8.11 6.04 -24.81
C ARG A 342 8.84 4.73 -25.03
N LEU A 343 8.10 3.62 -24.93
CA LEU A 343 8.61 2.32 -25.31
C LEU A 343 8.48 2.19 -26.83
N SER A 344 9.58 1.83 -27.50
CA SER A 344 9.53 1.48 -28.92
C SER A 344 8.61 0.27 -29.10
N ALA A 345 7.71 0.32 -30.08
CA ALA A 345 6.84 -0.81 -30.42
C ALA A 345 7.69 -2.05 -30.72
N GLN A 346 7.17 -3.23 -30.41
CA GLN A 346 7.79 -4.48 -30.83
C GLN A 346 7.84 -4.50 -32.36
N PRO A 347 8.98 -4.87 -32.99
CA PRO A 347 9.00 -5.06 -34.44
C PRO A 347 7.91 -6.08 -34.79
N ARG A 348 6.98 -5.70 -35.67
CA ARG A 348 5.96 -6.64 -36.15
C ARG A 348 6.72 -7.81 -36.80
N PRO A 349 6.45 -9.08 -36.43
CA PRO A 349 7.11 -10.20 -37.09
C PRO A 349 6.80 -10.12 -38.59
N GLU A 350 7.86 -10.14 -39.40
CA GLU A 350 7.78 -10.15 -40.86
C GLU A 350 6.82 -11.27 -41.28
N GLY A 351 5.66 -10.91 -41.85
CA GLY A 351 4.67 -11.88 -42.35
C GLY A 351 3.22 -11.67 -41.90
N SER A 352 2.93 -10.76 -40.96
CA SER A 352 1.53 -10.42 -40.65
C SER A 352 1.02 -9.35 -41.62
N ALA A 353 0.42 -9.81 -42.73
CA ALA A 353 -0.30 -8.98 -43.68
C ALA A 353 -1.43 -8.19 -42.98
N PRO A 354 -1.71 -6.94 -43.40
CA PRO A 354 -2.85 -6.20 -42.86
C PRO A 354 -4.14 -6.95 -43.20
N ALA A 355 -4.97 -7.20 -42.19
CA ALA A 355 -6.35 -7.64 -42.41
C ALA A 355 -7.04 -6.56 -43.26
N ALA A 356 -7.46 -6.96 -44.47
CA ALA A 356 -8.25 -6.11 -45.34
C ALA A 356 -9.61 -5.84 -44.68
N SER A 357 -10.02 -4.58 -44.80
CA SER A 357 -11.16 -3.89 -44.18
C SER A 357 -12.50 -4.63 -44.17
#